data_AF-A0A3B9YHZ1-F1
#
_entry.id   AF-A0A3B9YHZ1-F1
#
_cell.length_a   1.000
_cell.length_b   1.000
_cell.length_c   1.000
_cell.angle_alpha   90.00
_cell.angle_beta   90.00
_cell.angle_gamma   90.00
#
_symmetry.space_group_name_H-M   'P 1'
#
loop_
_entity.id
_entity.type
_entity.pdbx_description
1 polymer ?
#
loop_
_entity_poly.entity_id
_entity_poly.type
_entity_poly.pdbx_seq_one_letter_code
_entity_poly.pdbx_strand_id
1 'polypeptide(L)'
;MTTAQTRRPLAFLDQELQTLEAEGRRIKLRILQGAQKPVSVIDGKRVVNLTSNNYLNLTVHPKLKKAARDAVRTHGVGTAAVRTIIGTMDLNMELERRLALFKGTEAAL
;
A
#
# COMPACT_ATOMS: atom_id res chain seq x y z
N MET A 1 32.03 21.05 -37.31
CA MET A 1 30.63 20.87 -36.84
C MET A 1 30.64 19.74 -35.83
N THR A 2 30.73 20.09 -34.54
CA THR A 2 30.87 19.12 -33.45
C THR A 2 29.48 18.72 -32.99
N THR A 3 29.07 17.49 -33.29
CA THR A 3 27.80 16.92 -32.83
C THR A 3 27.78 16.89 -31.31
N ALA A 4 26.83 17.61 -30.70
CA ALA A 4 26.55 17.53 -29.27
C ALA A 4 26.14 16.08 -28.94
N GLN A 5 27.04 15.31 -28.33
CA GLN A 5 26.73 13.99 -27.79
C GLN A 5 25.63 14.13 -26.74
N THR A 6 24.48 13.51 -27.00
CA THR A 6 23.37 13.44 -26.03
C THR A 6 23.85 12.69 -24.79
N ARG A 7 24.17 13.42 -23.73
CA ARG A 7 24.59 12.85 -22.45
C ARG A 7 23.47 11.96 -21.92
N ARG A 8 23.77 10.69 -21.62
CA ARG A 8 22.87 9.75 -20.94
C ARG A 8 23.22 9.65 -19.46
N PRO A 9 22.78 10.60 -18.60
CA PRO A 9 23.17 10.64 -17.19
C PRO A 9 22.75 9.40 -16.38
N LEU A 10 21.79 8.61 -16.89
CA LEU A 10 21.28 7.40 -16.25
C LEU A 10 21.86 6.10 -16.81
N ALA A 11 22.86 6.15 -17.70
CA ALA A 11 23.42 4.94 -18.34
C ALA A 11 23.98 3.92 -17.33
N PHE A 12 24.42 4.38 -16.15
CA PHE A 12 24.87 3.48 -15.08
C PHE A 12 23.76 2.60 -14.51
N LEU A 13 22.48 2.99 -14.63
CA LEU A 13 21.34 2.19 -14.17
C LEU A 13 21.23 0.88 -14.95
N ASP A 14 21.55 0.88 -16.24
CA ASP A 14 21.50 -0.34 -17.06
C ASP A 14 22.52 -1.37 -16.55
N GLN A 15 23.72 -0.90 -16.20
CA GLN A 15 24.77 -1.73 -15.63
C GLN A 15 24.35 -2.28 -14.25
N GLU A 16 23.78 -1.45 -13.38
CA GLU A 16 23.33 -1.91 -12.07
C GLU A 16 22.15 -2.88 -12.14
N LEU A 17 21.23 -2.69 -13.08
CA LEU A 17 20.14 -3.64 -13.30
C LEU A 17 20.67 -5.00 -13.79
N GLN A 18 21.69 -5.00 -14.64
CA GLN A 18 22.36 -6.22 -15.07
C GLN A 18 23.08 -6.92 -13.91
N THR A 19 23.79 -6.17 -13.06
CA THR A 19 24.40 -6.70 -11.83
C THR A 19 23.36 -7.38 -10.94
N LEU A 20 22.24 -6.70 -10.68
CA LEU A 20 21.17 -7.27 -9.85
C LEU A 20 20.52 -8.52 -10.46
N GLU A 21 20.38 -8.59 -11.78
CA GLU A 21 19.84 -9.79 -12.45
C GLU A 21 20.86 -10.95 -12.39
N ALA A 22 22.15 -10.67 -12.64
CA ALA A 22 23.22 -11.67 -12.58
C ALA A 22 23.40 -12.24 -11.16
N GLU A 23 23.21 -11.42 -10.12
CA GLU A 23 23.26 -11.83 -8.71
C GLU A 23 21.95 -12.44 -8.20
N GLY A 24 20.88 -12.51 -9.02
CA GLY A 24 19.58 -13.02 -8.61
C GLY A 24 18.86 -12.16 -7.56
N ARG A 25 19.29 -10.91 -7.36
CA ARG A 25 18.72 -9.95 -6.39
C ARG A 25 17.64 -9.07 -6.99
N ARG A 26 17.43 -9.15 -8.31
CA ARG A 26 16.39 -8.40 -8.99
C ARG A 26 15.01 -8.87 -8.53
N ILE A 27 14.31 -7.98 -7.82
CA ILE A 27 12.94 -8.22 -7.36
C ILE A 27 12.00 -8.24 -8.56
N LYS A 28 11.34 -9.38 -8.76
CA LYS A 28 10.24 -9.52 -9.72
C LYS A 28 8.93 -9.45 -8.95
N LEU A 29 8.11 -8.45 -9.27
CA LEU A 29 6.82 -8.26 -8.62
C LEU A 29 5.90 -9.43 -9.00
N ARG A 30 5.25 -10.00 -7.98
CA ARG A 30 4.23 -11.03 -8.14
C ARG A 30 2.86 -10.35 -8.20
N ILE A 31 1.99 -10.79 -9.10
CA ILE A 31 0.66 -10.21 -9.28
C ILE A 31 -0.33 -11.03 -8.47
N LEU A 32 -0.89 -10.44 -7.41
CA LEU A 32 -2.02 -10.99 -6.67
C LEU A 32 -3.32 -10.71 -7.44
N GLN A 33 -4.04 -11.75 -7.86
CA GLN A 33 -5.37 -11.60 -8.47
C GLN A 33 -6.47 -11.72 -7.42
N GLY A 34 -7.25 -10.64 -7.25
CA GLY A 34 -8.38 -10.58 -6.32
C GLY A 34 -7.97 -10.19 -4.90
N ALA A 35 -8.83 -10.53 -3.92
CA ALA A 35 -8.58 -10.16 -2.53
C ALA A 35 -7.54 -11.07 -1.86
N GLN A 36 -6.69 -10.48 -1.02
CA GLN A 36 -5.70 -11.21 -0.22
C GLN A 36 -6.36 -12.16 0.78
N LYS A 37 -6.11 -13.47 0.64
CA LYS A 37 -6.71 -14.55 1.44
C LYS A 37 -5.67 -15.63 1.76
N PRO A 38 -5.93 -16.52 2.74
CA PRO A 38 -5.04 -17.66 3.04
C PRO A 38 -4.76 -18.55 1.82
N VAL A 39 -5.75 -18.73 0.94
CA VAL A 39 -5.56 -19.30 -0.39
C VAL A 39 -5.87 -18.21 -1.42
N SER A 40 -4.86 -17.86 -2.21
CA SER A 40 -4.89 -16.74 -3.16
C SER A 40 -4.51 -17.22 -4.56
N VAL A 41 -4.81 -16.39 -5.57
CA VAL A 41 -4.28 -16.59 -6.92
C VAL A 41 -3.13 -15.59 -7.11
N ILE A 42 -1.92 -16.09 -7.35
CA ILE A 42 -0.72 -15.29 -7.56
C ILE A 42 -0.08 -15.73 -8.88
N ASP A 43 0.10 -14.79 -9.80
CA ASP A 43 0.50 -15.03 -11.20
C ASP A 43 -0.33 -16.12 -11.87
N GLY A 44 -1.65 -16.09 -11.67
CA GLY A 44 -2.57 -17.06 -12.24
C GLY A 44 -2.56 -18.44 -11.58
N LYS A 45 -1.73 -18.67 -10.55
CA LYS A 45 -1.66 -19.94 -9.82
C LYS A 45 -2.37 -19.87 -8.48
N ARG A 46 -3.23 -20.84 -8.18
CA ARG A 46 -3.84 -20.99 -6.86
C ARG A 46 -2.82 -21.55 -5.87
N VAL A 47 -2.53 -20.79 -4.82
CA VAL A 47 -1.48 -21.10 -3.82
C VAL A 47 -1.95 -20.81 -2.40
N VAL A 48 -1.34 -21.47 -1.41
CA VAL A 48 -1.43 -21.06 0.00
C VAL A 48 -0.50 -19.86 0.21
N ASN A 49 -1.05 -18.72 0.62
CA ASN A 49 -0.31 -17.47 0.79
C ASN A 49 0.21 -17.34 2.22
N LEU A 50 1.49 -17.67 2.41
CA LEU A 50 2.20 -17.56 3.68
C LEU A 50 3.09 -16.31 3.79
N THR A 51 2.99 -15.38 2.84
CA THR A 51 3.82 -14.16 2.79
C THR A 51 3.00 -12.90 3.09
N SER A 52 1.79 -13.05 3.61
CA SER A 52 0.86 -11.95 3.86
C SER A 52 0.97 -11.45 5.30
N ASN A 53 0.89 -10.13 5.48
CA ASN A 53 0.72 -9.49 6.80
C ASN A 53 -0.74 -9.49 7.29
N ASN A 54 -1.64 -10.24 6.65
CA ASN A 54 -3.05 -10.32 7.00
C ASN A 54 -3.31 -11.30 8.15
N TYR A 55 -2.64 -11.07 9.29
CA TYR A 55 -2.62 -11.99 10.44
C TYR A 55 -4.02 -12.39 10.94
N LEU A 56 -4.96 -11.44 10.94
CA LEU A 56 -6.32 -11.62 11.45
C LEU A 56 -7.37 -11.82 10.35
N ASN A 57 -6.94 -11.99 9.09
CA ASN A 57 -7.81 -12.13 7.92
C ASN A 57 -8.83 -10.97 7.75
N LEU A 58 -8.45 -9.75 8.13
CA LEU A 58 -9.36 -8.61 8.19
C LEU A 58 -9.58 -7.93 6.83
N THR A 59 -8.68 -8.10 5.86
CA THR A 59 -8.80 -7.50 4.52
C THR A 59 -10.11 -7.82 3.80
N VAL A 60 -10.74 -8.95 4.12
CA VAL A 60 -11.99 -9.42 3.52
C VAL A 60 -13.16 -9.49 4.50
N HIS A 61 -12.95 -9.06 5.74
CA HIS A 61 -13.96 -9.18 6.79
C HIS A 61 -15.23 -8.37 6.44
N PRO A 62 -16.44 -8.95 6.53
CA PRO A 62 -17.66 -8.31 6.04
C PRO A 62 -17.97 -6.99 6.74
N LYS A 63 -17.69 -6.88 8.05
CA LYS A 63 -17.88 -5.62 8.79
C LYS A 63 -16.96 -4.49 8.26
N LEU A 64 -15.72 -4.80 7.89
CA LEU A 64 -14.78 -3.81 7.37
C LEU A 64 -15.16 -3.37 5.96
N LYS A 65 -15.56 -4.32 5.10
CA LYS A 65 -16.10 -3.98 3.77
C LYS A 65 -17.32 -3.08 3.86
N LYS A 66 -18.22 -3.33 4.81
CA LYS A 66 -19.39 -2.48 5.05
C LYS A 66 -18.97 -1.08 5.52
N ALA A 67 -18.12 -1.00 6.55
CA ALA A 67 -17.65 0.27 7.09
C ALA A 67 -16.96 1.14 6.03
N ALA A 68 -16.11 0.55 5.17
CA ALA A 68 -15.45 1.26 4.08
C ALA A 68 -16.45 1.83 3.07
N ARG A 69 -17.46 1.06 2.65
CA ARG A 69 -18.51 1.55 1.73
C ARG A 69 -19.35 2.66 2.36
N ASP A 70 -19.71 2.52 3.63
CA ASP A 70 -20.49 3.51 4.35
C ASP A 70 -19.70 4.82 4.51
N ALA A 71 -18.40 4.74 4.81
CA ALA A 71 -17.50 5.90 4.89
C ALA A 71 -17.41 6.61 3.52
N VAL A 72 -17.22 5.88 2.42
CA VAL A 72 -17.20 6.47 1.07
C VAL A 72 -18.51 7.19 0.74
N ARG A 73 -19.66 6.61 1.11
CA ARG A 73 -20.98 7.25 0.87
C ARG A 73 -21.15 8.56 1.62
N THR A 74 -20.57 8.67 2.82
CA THR A 74 -20.82 9.80 3.74
C THR A 74 -19.72 10.86 3.72
N HIS A 75 -18.47 10.46 3.48
CA HIS A 75 -17.28 11.31 3.57
C HIS A 75 -16.51 11.43 2.25
N GLY A 76 -16.95 10.70 1.21
CA GLY A 76 -16.23 10.64 -0.07
C GLY A 76 -14.97 9.77 -0.01
N VAL A 77 -14.12 9.88 -1.03
CA VAL A 77 -12.93 9.03 -1.19
C VAL A 77 -11.66 9.61 -0.56
N GLY A 78 -11.67 10.88 -0.17
CA GLY A 78 -10.50 11.55 0.38
C GLY A 78 -10.79 12.98 0.81
N THR A 79 -9.83 13.57 1.53
CA THR A 79 -9.97 14.89 2.17
C THR A 79 -9.59 16.06 1.25
N ALA A 80 -8.85 15.80 0.17
CA ALA A 80 -8.27 16.80 -0.75
C ALA A 80 -7.45 17.92 -0.07
N ALA A 81 -7.08 17.76 1.21
CA ALA A 81 -6.30 18.73 1.97
C ALA A 81 -5.50 18.04 3.10
N VAL A 82 -4.45 18.71 3.54
CA VAL A 82 -3.72 18.34 4.76
C VAL A 82 -4.52 18.73 6.02
N ARG A 83 -4.20 18.09 7.14
CA ARG A 83 -4.91 18.27 8.43
C ARG A 83 -4.98 19.73 8.88
N THR A 84 -3.91 20.49 8.68
CA THR A 84 -3.75 21.87 9.17
C THR A 84 -4.54 22.92 8.38
N ILE A 85 -5.07 22.57 7.21
CA ILE A 85 -5.91 23.48 6.41
C ILE A 85 -7.37 23.13 6.66
N ILE A 86 -7.86 22.09 5.98
CA ILE A 86 -9.26 21.60 6.09
C ILE A 86 -9.34 20.08 5.85
N GLY A 87 -8.25 19.35 6.08
CA GLY A 87 -8.16 17.91 5.79
C GLY A 87 -8.53 17.00 6.94
N THR A 88 -9.02 17.53 8.07
CA THR A 88 -9.38 16.74 9.24
C THR A 88 -10.87 16.40 9.19
N MET A 89 -11.20 15.12 8.95
CA MET A 89 -12.57 14.62 9.09
C MET A 89 -12.84 14.23 10.55
N ASP A 90 -14.11 14.24 10.93
CA ASP A 90 -14.60 13.66 12.19
C ASP A 90 -14.18 12.19 12.36
N LEU A 91 -14.15 11.40 11.27
CA LEU A 91 -13.63 10.04 11.27
C LEU A 91 -12.16 9.94 11.70
N ASN A 92 -11.33 10.94 11.39
CA ASN A 92 -9.94 10.96 11.84
C ASN A 92 -9.87 11.11 13.37
N MET A 93 -10.61 12.08 13.91
CA MET A 93 -10.64 12.34 15.36
C MET A 93 -11.16 11.13 16.14
N GLU A 94 -12.20 10.47 15.64
CA GLU A 94 -12.74 9.27 16.28
C GLU A 94 -11.76 8.08 16.22
N LEU A 95 -11.00 7.94 15.12
CA LEU A 95 -9.96 6.92 15.01
C LEU A 95 -8.85 7.15 16.04
N GLU A 96 -8.33 8.36 16.13
CA GLU A 96 -7.24 8.76 17.05
C GLU A 96 -7.63 8.48 18.50
N ARG A 97 -8.84 8.92 18.90
CA ARG A 97 -9.39 8.66 20.24
C ARG A 97 -9.49 7.17 20.55
N ARG A 98 -9.98 6.37 19.60
CA ARG A 98 -10.11 4.91 19.78
C ARG A 98 -8.76 4.20 19.82
N LEU A 99 -7.78 4.67 19.05
CA LEU A 99 -6.42 4.14 19.07
C LEU A 99 -5.72 4.45 20.39
N ALA A 100 -5.83 5.68 20.89
CA ALA A 100 -5.29 6.07 22.19
C ALA A 100 -5.87 5.20 23.31
N LEU A 101 -7.19 5.00 23.32
CA LEU A 101 -7.87 4.10 24.26
C LEU A 101 -7.38 2.65 24.13
N PHE A 102 -7.26 2.13 22.90
CA PHE A 102 -6.79 0.76 22.66
C PHE A 102 -5.34 0.54 23.09
N LYS A 103 -4.50 1.56 22.96
CA LYS A 103 -3.07 1.51 23.32
C LYS A 103 -2.79 1.90 24.77
N GLY A 104 -3.76 2.48 25.47
CA GLY A 104 -3.59 2.99 26.83
C GLY A 104 -2.68 4.22 26.89
N THR A 105 -2.75 5.10 25.89
CA THR A 105 -1.96 6.34 25.81
C THR A 105 -2.86 7.57 25.80
N GLU A 106 -2.30 8.73 26.11
CA GLU A 106 -3.04 10.01 26.16
C GLU A 106 -3.57 10.45 24.79
N ALA A 107 -2.76 10.21 23.75
CA ALA A 107 -3.09 10.51 22.35
C ALA A 107 -2.49 9.45 21.42
N ALA A 108 -2.94 9.43 20.16
CA ALA A 108 -2.40 8.56 19.11
C ALA A 108 -2.61 9.21 17.73
N LEU A 109 -1.57 9.13 16.88
CA LEU A 109 -1.43 9.72 15.54
C LEU A 109 -1.44 11.26 15.48
#